data_AF-A0A1M3P376-F1
#
_entry.id   AF-A0A1M3P376-F1
#
_cell.length_a   1.000
_cell.length_b   1.000
_cell.length_c   1.000
_cell.angle_alpha   90.00
_cell.angle_beta   90.00
_cell.angle_gamma   90.00
#
_symmetry.space_group_name_H-M   'P 1'
#
loop_
_entity.id
_entity.type
_entity.pdbx_description
1 polymer ?
#
loop_
_entity_poly.entity_id
_entity_poly.type
_entity_poly.pdbx_seq_one_letter_code
_entity_poly.pdbx_strand_id
1 'polypeptide(L)' 'MTVTLDLIILPAFTHLVDCAFKIAATHGEDRAAEWLGETFTRDFELIAQVGTADPKPALTVIRGGAV' A
#
# COMPACT_ATOMS: atom_id res chain seq x y z
N MET A 1 -20.34 -4.27 19.52
CA MET A 1 -19.20 -3.35 19.31
C MET A 1 -18.71 -3.60 17.89
N THR A 2 -18.83 -2.63 17.00
CA THR A 2 -18.46 -2.78 15.58
C THR A 2 -16.99 -2.41 15.42
N VAL A 3 -16.19 -3.31 14.85
CA VAL A 3 -14.79 -3.04 14.51
C VAL A 3 -14.77 -2.54 13.07
N THR A 4 -14.31 -1.31 12.86
CA THR A 4 -14.05 -0.77 11.53
C THR A 4 -12.60 -1.03 11.17
N LEU A 5 -12.37 -1.66 10.02
CA LEU A 5 -11.05 -1.85 9.43
C LEU A 5 -10.92 -0.93 8.24
N ASP A 6 -9.87 -0.13 8.22
CA ASP A 6 -9.58 0.81 7.14
C ASP A 6 -8.48 0.25 6.25
N LEU A 7 -8.63 0.46 4.94
CA LEU A 7 -7.59 0.15 3.97
C LEU A 7 -6.78 1.43 3.72
N ILE A 8 -5.52 1.41 4.14
CA ILE A 8 -4.58 2.52 3.94
C ILE A 8 -3.79 2.23 2.67
N ILE A 9 -3.97 3.07 1.66
CA ILE A 9 -3.22 2.99 0.40
C ILE A 9 -1.84 3.62 0.61
N LEU A 10 -0.80 2.86 0.30
CA LEU A 10 0.59 3.28 0.44
C LEU A 10 1.08 3.99 -0.84
N PRO A 11 2.11 4.85 -0.75
CA PRO A 11 2.62 5.61 -1.90
C PRO A 11 3.05 4.75 -3.10
N ALA A 12 3.43 3.49 -2.85
CA ALA A 12 3.81 2.55 -3.90
C ALA A 12 2.67 2.27 -4.89
N PHE A 13 1.41 2.41 -4.46
CA PHE A 13 0.24 2.25 -5.35
C PHE A 13 0.26 3.25 -6.50
N THR A 14 0.58 4.51 -6.24
CA THR A 14 0.63 5.54 -7.28
C THR A 14 1.67 5.19 -8.34
N HIS A 15 2.85 4.74 -7.92
CA HIS A 15 3.90 4.30 -8.84
C HIS A 15 3.52 3.03 -9.61
N LEU A 16 2.78 2.12 -8.98
CA LEU A 16 2.24 0.93 -9.65
C LEU A 16 1.28 1.33 -10.78
N VAL A 17 0.40 2.29 -10.53
CA VAL A 17 -0.53 2.82 -11.53
C VAL A 17 0.20 3.51 -12.68
N ASP A 18 1.23 4.31 -12.39
CA ASP A 18 2.08 4.92 -13.43
C ASP A 18 2.74 3.87 -14.34
N CYS A 19 3.19 2.76 -13.76
CA CYS A 19 3.73 1.63 -14.52
C CYS A 19 2.65 0.96 -15.38
N ALA A 20 1.44 0.76 -14.85
CA ALA A 20 0.33 0.21 -15.63
C ALA A 20 -0.02 1.08 -16.84
N PHE A 21 -0.02 2.41 -16.69
CA PHE A 21 -0.23 3.31 -17.83
C PHE A 21 0.84 3.17 -18.92
N LYS A 22 2.11 3.03 -18.54
CA LYS A 22 3.21 2.82 -19.49
C LYS A 22 3.08 1.48 -20.21
N ILE A 23 2.66 0.43 -19.51
CA ILE A 23 2.39 -0.88 -20.10
C ILE A 23 1.21 -0.79 -21.05
N ALA A 24 0.13 -0.12 -20.67
CA ALA A 24 -1.05 0.07 -21.53
C ALA A 24 -0.67 0.78 -22.83
N ALA A 25 0.14 1.83 -22.75
CA ALA A 25 0.62 2.58 -23.91
C ALA A 25 1.50 1.74 -24.86
N THR A 26 2.16 0.69 -24.35
CA THR A 26 3.14 -0.11 -25.12
C THR A 26 2.57 -1.44 -25.60
N HIS A 27 1.71 -2.08 -24.80
CA HIS A 27 1.27 -3.46 -24.95
C HIS A 27 -0.26 -3.63 -24.95
N GLY A 28 -1.01 -2.54 -24.77
CA GLY A 28 -2.48 -2.55 -24.72
C GLY A 28 -3.05 -2.68 -23.31
N GLU A 29 -4.29 -2.24 -23.15
CA GLU A 29 -4.99 -2.15 -21.86
C GLU A 29 -5.19 -3.52 -21.20
N ASP A 30 -5.54 -4.55 -21.98
CA ASP A 30 -5.73 -5.92 -21.47
C ASP A 30 -4.46 -6.44 -20.79
N ARG A 31 -3.29 -6.21 -21.41
CA ARG A 31 -2.02 -6.65 -20.86
C ARG A 31 -1.63 -5.86 -19.61
N ALA A 32 -1.98 -4.58 -19.56
CA ALA A 32 -1.77 -3.76 -18.38
C ALA A 32 -2.65 -4.21 -17.21
N ALA A 33 -3.92 -4.55 -17.47
CA ALA A 33 -4.85 -5.03 -16.46
C ALA A 33 -4.42 -6.38 -15.87
N GLU A 34 -4.00 -7.33 -16.73
CA GLU A 34 -3.46 -8.62 -16.31
C GLU A 34 -2.23 -8.44 -15.41
N TRP A 35 -1.25 -7.66 -15.88
CA TRP A 35 -0.03 -7.37 -15.11
C TRP A 35 -0.32 -6.68 -13.77
N LEU A 36 -1.25 -5.72 -13.75
CA LEU A 36 -1.63 -4.99 -12.55
C LEU A 36 -2.26 -5.93 -11.51
N GLY A 37 -3.15 -6.84 -11.94
CA GLY A 37 -3.77 -7.82 -11.07
C GLY A 37 -2.76 -8.79 -10.44
N GLU A 38 -1.82 -9.30 -11.25
CA GLU A 38 -0.74 -10.17 -10.76
C GLU A 38 0.18 -9.45 -9.76
N THR A 39 0.57 -8.21 -10.11
CA THR A 39 1.49 -7.42 -9.28
C THR A 39 0.84 -6.98 -7.98
N PHE A 40 -0.43 -6.55 -8.02
CA PHE A 40 -1.18 -6.19 -6.84
C PHE A 40 -1.33 -7.36 -5.87
N THR A 41 -1.56 -8.57 -6.39
CA THR A 41 -1.66 -9.78 -5.56
C THR A 41 -0.33 -10.15 -4.94
N ARG A 42 0.77 -10.09 -5.72
CA ARG A 42 2.11 -10.45 -5.25
C ARG A 42 2.64 -9.47 -4.20
N ASP A 43 2.47 -8.18 -4.45
CA ASP A 43 3.14 -7.10 -3.71
C ASP A 43 2.14 -6.33 -2.81
N PHE A 44 1.02 -6.97 -2.45
CA PHE A 44 -0.10 -6.35 -1.72
C PHE A 44 0.34 -5.56 -0.48
N GLU A 45 1.25 -6.12 0.33
CA GLU A 45 1.72 -5.50 1.57
C GLU A 45 2.49 -4.18 1.35
N LEU A 46 3.06 -3.98 0.16
CA LEU A 46 3.74 -2.73 -0.20
C LEU A 46 2.75 -1.67 -0.70
N ILE A 47 1.56 -2.09 -1.10
CA ILE A 47 0.54 -1.28 -1.78
C ILE A 47 -0.56 -0.86 -0.82
N ALA A 48 -0.96 -1.75 0.07
CA ALA A 48 -2.06 -1.52 1.00
C ALA A 48 -1.78 -2.14 2.37
N GLN A 49 -2.15 -1.41 3.41
CA GLN A 49 -2.11 -1.87 4.79
C GLN A 49 -3.51 -1.81 5.39
N VAL A 50 -3.90 -2.85 6.13
CA VAL A 50 -5.12 -2.81 6.95
C VAL A 50 -4.77 -2.16 8.28
N GLY A 51 -5.46 -1.06 8.59
CA GLY A 51 -5.30 -0.30 9.83
C GLY A 51 -6.64 -0.03 10.49
N THR A 52 -6.59 0.70 11.61
CA THR A 52 -7.76 1.27 12.27
C THR A 52 -7.61 2.78 12.28
N ALA A 53 -8.68 3.53 12.01
CA ALA A 53 -8.71 5.00 11.95
C ALA A 53 -8.10 5.70 13.17
N ASP A 54 -7.98 5.03 14.31
CA ASP A 54 -7.16 5.46 15.45
C ASP A 54 -5.73 4.90 15.31
N PRO A 55 -4.77 5.66 14.76
CA PRO A 55 -3.36 5.32 14.90
C PRO A 55 -3.04 5.38 16.40
N LYS A 56 -2.87 4.22 17.04
CA LYS A 56 -2.35 4.18 18.41
C LYS A 56 -1.03 4.96 18.43
N PRO A 57 -0.86 5.95 19.32
CA PRO A 57 0.35 6.74 19.36
C PRO A 57 1.56 5.82 19.47
N ALA A 58 2.48 5.94 18.52
CA ALA A 58 3.73 5.21 18.56
C ALA A 58 4.44 5.56 19.87
N LEU A 59 4.65 4.56 20.73
CA LEU A 59 5.43 4.71 21.95
C LEU A 59 6.88 5.01 21.56
N THR A 60 7.24 6.30 21.57
CA THR A 60 8.64 6.72 21.49
C THR A 60 9.29 6.36 22.82
N VAL A 61 10.03 5.24 22.86
CA VAL A 61 10.90 4.93 23.99
C VAL A 61 12.04 5.93 24.00
N ILE A 62 11.91 6.98 24.81
CA ILE A 62 13.04 7.82 25.20
C ILE A 62 13.90 6.96 26.13
N ARG A 63 15.02 6.43 25.63
CA ARG A 63 16.06 5.85 26.49
C ARG A 63 16.69 6.97 27.31
N GLY A 64 16.03 7.35 28.40
CA GLY A 64 16.61 8.17 29.46
C GLY A 64 17.66 7.35 30.20
N GLY A 65 18.89 7.36 29.69
CA GLY A 65 20.06 6.94 30.47
C GLY A 65 20.41 8.08 31.42
N ALA A 66 19.81 8.08 32.62
CA ALA A 66 20.35 8.81 33.75
C ALA A 66 21.50 7.98 34.33
N VAL A 67 22.73 8.28 33.91
CA VAL A 67 23.96 8.17 34.73
C VAL A 67 24.87 9.32 34.34
#